data_AF-A0A1F8H699-F1
#
_entry.id   AF-A0A1F8H699-F1
#
_cell.length_a   1.000
_cell.length_b   1.000
_cell.length_c   1.000
_cell.angle_alpha   90.00
_cell.angle_beta   90.00
_cell.angle_gamma   90.00
#
_symmetry.space_group_name_H-M   'P 1'
#
loop_
_entity.id
_entity.type
_entity.pdbx_description
1 polymer ?
#
loop_
_entity_poly.entity_id
_entity_poly.type
_entity_poly.pdbx_seq_one_letter_code
_entity_poly.pdbx_strand_id
1 'polypeptide(L)'
;MSKYFKFSFNYRDQEQTGFTIVELLVTALVFSIMMVAVSSIFIQIINDERRAFAAQAIQENGQFILELMSREIRVSKIENQDASNCNATTLTIIHPVNGTVMYTLTGSGILRRTASGVTTDLSTSTVTFSRLNFCIVGSGTVDGQQPRVAILASIQNKAGREILTFNLETTVTSRDIQSEFEQ
;
A
#
# COMPACT_ATOMS: atom_id res chain seq x y z
N MET A 1 -71.26 -29.68 65.11
CA MET A 1 -70.45 -29.82 63.87
C MET A 1 -70.18 -28.42 63.34
N SER A 2 -69.09 -27.77 63.75
CA SER A 2 -67.75 -27.82 63.13
C SER A 2 -67.71 -27.25 61.72
N LYS A 3 -67.14 -26.04 61.59
CA LYS A 3 -65.89 -25.79 60.84
C LYS A 3 -65.50 -24.31 60.96
N TYR A 4 -64.38 -24.03 61.62
CA TYR A 4 -63.71 -22.72 61.54
C TYR A 4 -62.81 -22.72 60.30
N PHE A 5 -63.00 -21.73 59.43
CA PHE A 5 -62.17 -21.51 58.25
C PHE A 5 -60.85 -20.86 58.69
N LYS A 6 -59.73 -21.57 58.55
CA LYS A 6 -58.40 -21.10 58.95
C LYS A 6 -57.72 -20.47 57.72
N PHE A 7 -57.59 -19.14 57.71
CA PHE A 7 -56.83 -18.43 56.69
C PHE A 7 -55.33 -18.52 57.05
N SER A 8 -54.53 -19.26 56.28
CA SER A 8 -53.07 -19.26 56.47
C SER A 8 -52.43 -18.27 55.49
N PHE A 9 -51.90 -17.16 56.00
CA PHE A 9 -50.96 -16.33 55.26
C PHE A 9 -49.60 -17.02 55.26
N ASN A 10 -49.16 -17.49 54.10
CA ASN A 10 -47.82 -18.00 53.88
C ASN A 10 -46.92 -16.81 53.55
N TYR A 11 -46.26 -16.24 54.57
CA TYR A 11 -45.20 -15.25 54.33
C TYR A 11 -43.96 -16.03 53.85
N ARG A 12 -43.74 -16.05 52.54
CA ARG A 12 -42.41 -16.39 51.98
C ARG A 12 -41.52 -15.19 52.32
N ASP A 13 -40.61 -15.36 53.27
CA ASP A 13 -39.46 -14.47 53.41
C ASP A 13 -38.70 -14.52 52.09
N GLN A 14 -38.86 -13.49 51.26
CA GLN A 14 -37.95 -13.26 50.17
C GLN A 14 -36.67 -12.71 50.80
N GLU A 15 -35.59 -13.49 50.74
CA GLU A 15 -34.26 -13.01 51.08
C GLU A 15 -33.98 -11.76 50.23
N GLN A 16 -34.07 -10.58 50.84
CA GLN A 16 -33.68 -9.34 50.19
C GLN A 16 -32.16 -9.26 50.20
N THR A 17 -31.53 -9.97 49.27
CA THR A 17 -30.09 -9.85 49.01
C THR A 17 -29.86 -8.57 48.19
N GLY A 18 -29.67 -7.45 48.89
CA GLY A 18 -29.24 -6.19 48.30
C GLY A 18 -27.71 -6.09 48.28
N PHE A 19 -27.17 -5.39 47.28
CA PHE A 19 -25.75 -5.05 47.23
C PHE A 19 -25.38 -4.03 48.29
N THR A 20 -24.20 -4.17 48.88
CA THR A 20 -23.68 -3.16 49.81
C THR A 20 -23.13 -1.95 49.05
N ILE A 21 -23.11 -0.78 49.69
CA ILE A 21 -22.50 0.44 49.11
C ILE A 21 -21.02 0.20 48.78
N VAL A 22 -20.31 -0.56 49.61
CA VAL A 22 -18.89 -0.88 49.40
C VAL A 22 -18.72 -1.72 48.12
N GLU A 23 -19.61 -2.67 47.87
CA GLU A 23 -19.58 -3.52 46.68
C GLU A 23 -19.86 -2.72 45.39
N LEU A 24 -20.79 -1.76 45.44
CA LEU A 24 -21.00 -0.80 44.34
C LEU A 24 -19.77 0.08 44.07
N LEU A 25 -19.04 0.51 45.11
CA LEU A 25 -17.83 1.31 44.95
C LEU A 25 -16.68 0.51 44.33
N VAL A 26 -16.47 -0.72 44.80
CA VAL A 26 -15.42 -1.60 44.28
C VAL A 26 -15.72 -1.99 42.83
N THR A 27 -16.97 -2.33 42.51
CA THR A 27 -17.37 -2.69 41.14
C THR A 27 -17.25 -1.51 40.18
N ALA A 28 -17.64 -0.30 40.59
CA ALA A 28 -17.47 0.91 39.79
C ALA A 28 -15.99 1.21 39.52
N LEU A 29 -15.13 1.04 40.53
CA LEU A 29 -13.68 1.24 40.39
C LEU A 29 -13.09 0.25 39.38
N VAL A 30 -13.35 -1.05 39.54
CA VAL A 30 -12.83 -2.09 38.64
C VAL A 30 -13.36 -1.89 37.21
N PHE A 31 -14.65 -1.59 37.07
CA PHE A 31 -15.25 -1.32 35.76
C PHE A 31 -14.62 -0.12 35.06
N SER A 32 -14.36 0.97 35.80
CA SER A 32 -13.73 2.16 35.24
C SER A 32 -12.33 1.86 34.68
N ILE A 33 -11.54 1.05 35.39
CA ILE A 33 -10.20 0.64 34.97
C ILE A 33 -10.29 -0.22 33.70
N MET A 34 -11.24 -1.17 33.66
CA MET A 34 -11.46 -2.01 32.48
C MET A 34 -11.86 -1.18 31.25
N MET A 35 -12.76 -0.20 31.41
CA MET A 35 -13.21 0.66 30.31
C MET A 35 -12.06 1.48 29.70
N VAL A 36 -11.14 1.98 30.53
CA VAL A 36 -9.94 2.69 30.04
C VAL A 36 -9.02 1.74 29.26
N ALA A 37 -8.81 0.51 29.76
CA ALA A 37 -7.99 -0.48 29.07
C ALA A 37 -8.55 -0.85 27.69
N VAL A 38 -9.87 -1.13 27.60
CA VAL A 38 -10.54 -1.44 26.32
C VAL A 38 -10.46 -0.27 25.35
N SER A 39 -10.65 0.96 25.84
CA SER A 39 -10.55 2.16 25.00
C SER A 39 -9.14 2.35 24.42
N SER A 40 -8.10 2.05 25.20
CA SER A 40 -6.71 2.10 24.73
C SER A 40 -6.47 1.12 23.57
N ILE A 41 -6.94 -0.12 23.71
CA ILE A 41 -6.83 -1.14 22.66
C ILE A 41 -7.57 -0.70 21.40
N PHE A 42 -8.78 -0.16 21.56
CA PHE A 42 -9.57 0.33 20.43
C PHE A 42 -8.87 1.46 19.65
N ILE A 43 -8.25 2.41 20.36
CA ILE A 43 -7.47 3.48 19.72
C ILE A 43 -6.27 2.90 18.96
N GLN A 44 -5.60 1.87 19.51
CA GLN A 44 -4.50 1.20 18.83
C GLN A 44 -4.95 0.54 17.52
N ILE A 45 -6.08 -0.19 17.55
CA ILE A 45 -6.66 -0.82 16.35
C ILE A 45 -6.92 0.23 15.25
N ILE A 46 -7.47 1.40 15.59
CA ILE A 46 -7.71 2.47 14.60
C ILE A 46 -6.41 2.98 13.99
N ASN A 47 -5.35 3.11 14.79
CA ASN A 47 -4.05 3.56 14.28
C ASN A 47 -3.42 2.50 13.37
N ASP A 48 -3.52 1.23 13.74
CA ASP A 48 -3.02 0.10 12.96
C ASP A 48 -3.78 -0.03 11.64
N GLU A 49 -5.09 0.14 11.64
CA GLU A 49 -5.92 0.15 10.44
C GLU A 49 -5.50 1.25 9.47
N ARG A 50 -5.27 2.48 9.96
CA ARG A 50 -4.78 3.59 9.14
C ARG A 50 -3.41 3.31 8.53
N ARG A 51 -2.51 2.70 9.31
CA ARG A 51 -1.18 2.30 8.85
C ARG A 51 -1.28 1.22 7.79
N ALA A 52 -2.16 0.23 7.99
CA ALA A 52 -2.42 -0.84 7.05
C ALA A 52 -2.96 -0.30 5.71
N PHE A 53 -3.92 0.63 5.73
CA PHE A 53 -4.42 1.27 4.52
C PHE A 53 -3.34 2.05 3.76
N ALA A 54 -2.48 2.77 4.47
CA ALA A 54 -1.37 3.49 3.84
C ALA A 54 -0.38 2.52 3.19
N ALA A 55 -0.02 1.43 3.88
CA ALA A 55 0.85 0.38 3.33
C ALA A 55 0.25 -0.29 2.10
N GLN A 56 -1.05 -0.63 2.16
CA GLN A 56 -1.79 -1.22 1.05
C GLN A 56 -1.80 -0.30 -0.17
N ALA A 57 -2.10 0.99 0.02
CA ALA A 57 -2.09 1.97 -1.06
C ALA A 57 -0.71 2.06 -1.73
N ILE A 58 0.38 2.10 -0.95
CA ILE A 58 1.74 2.11 -1.49
C ILE A 58 2.01 0.84 -2.30
N GLN A 59 1.64 -0.33 -1.77
CA GLN A 59 1.92 -1.61 -2.39
C GLN A 59 1.13 -1.81 -3.70
N GLU A 60 -0.18 -1.54 -3.71
CA GLU A 60 -1.01 -1.69 -4.91
C GLU A 60 -0.58 -0.73 -6.01
N ASN A 61 -0.35 0.55 -5.69
CA ASN A 61 0.10 1.54 -6.67
C ASN A 61 1.50 1.19 -7.21
N GLY A 62 2.41 0.82 -6.32
CA GLY A 62 3.76 0.43 -6.70
C GLY A 62 3.78 -0.79 -7.62
N GLN A 63 3.06 -1.85 -7.26
CA GLN A 63 2.96 -3.06 -8.07
C GLN A 63 2.30 -2.80 -9.42
N PHE A 64 1.19 -2.05 -9.45
CA PHE A 64 0.52 -1.70 -10.69
C PHE A 64 1.46 -0.96 -11.65
N ILE A 65 2.17 0.06 -11.15
CA ILE A 65 3.10 0.86 -11.94
C ILE A 65 4.28 0.03 -12.43
N LEU A 66 4.88 -0.79 -11.57
CA LEU A 66 6.00 -1.65 -11.95
C LEU A 66 5.60 -2.71 -12.96
N GLU A 67 4.41 -3.31 -12.83
CA GLU A 67 3.86 -4.26 -13.78
C GLU A 67 3.59 -3.62 -15.14
N LEU A 68 3.02 -2.40 -15.14
CA LEU A 68 2.81 -1.61 -16.36
C LEU A 68 4.14 -1.33 -17.07
N MET A 69 5.12 -0.78 -16.35
CA MET A 69 6.45 -0.52 -16.91
C MET A 69 7.09 -1.81 -17.43
N SER A 70 7.02 -2.90 -16.66
CA SER A 70 7.62 -4.18 -17.03
C SER A 70 7.03 -4.73 -18.32
N ARG A 71 5.71 -4.63 -18.48
CA ARG A 71 5.02 -5.06 -19.69
C ARG A 71 5.44 -4.28 -20.91
N GLU A 72 5.53 -2.95 -20.79
CA GLU A 72 5.95 -2.11 -21.91
C GLU A 72 7.42 -2.33 -22.26
N ILE A 73 8.31 -2.38 -21.26
CA ILE A 73 9.75 -2.63 -21.45
C ILE A 73 10.00 -3.96 -22.15
N ARG A 74 9.27 -5.03 -21.78
CA ARG A 74 9.48 -6.37 -22.33
C ARG A 74 9.35 -6.43 -23.84
N VAL A 75 8.49 -5.60 -24.43
CA VAL A 75 8.18 -5.62 -25.88
C VAL A 75 8.78 -4.42 -26.63
N SER A 76 9.51 -3.55 -25.93
CA SER A 76 10.04 -2.32 -26.50
C SER A 76 11.54 -2.39 -26.67
N LYS A 77 12.05 -1.69 -27.68
CA LYS A 77 13.49 -1.44 -27.79
C LYS A 77 13.92 -0.36 -26.79
N ILE A 78 15.03 -0.56 -26.09
CA ILE A 78 15.56 0.43 -25.15
C ILE A 78 16.37 1.48 -25.93
N GLU A 79 16.00 2.76 -25.79
CA GLU A 79 16.65 3.87 -26.50
C GLU A 79 17.80 4.50 -25.68
N ASN A 80 17.72 4.42 -24.35
CA ASN A 80 18.77 4.94 -23.47
C ASN A 80 20.10 4.23 -23.66
N GLN A 81 21.18 4.97 -23.41
CA GLN A 81 22.51 4.40 -23.22
C GLN A 81 22.59 3.55 -21.95
N ASP A 82 23.56 2.64 -21.92
CA ASP A 82 23.85 1.82 -20.75
C ASP A 82 24.13 2.69 -19.51
N ALA A 83 23.52 2.30 -18.40
CA ALA A 83 23.60 2.95 -17.10
C ALA A 83 23.67 1.87 -16.02
N SER A 84 24.75 1.09 -16.03
CA SER A 84 24.93 -0.07 -15.15
C SER A 84 25.06 0.30 -13.66
N ASN A 85 25.36 1.56 -13.35
CA ASN A 85 25.41 2.12 -12.00
C ASN A 85 24.06 2.63 -11.47
N CYS A 86 22.95 2.36 -12.18
CA CYS A 86 21.59 2.67 -11.72
C CYS A 86 21.33 4.17 -11.50
N ASN A 87 22.00 5.04 -12.24
CA ASN A 87 21.89 6.49 -12.09
C ASN A 87 20.90 7.14 -13.07
N ALA A 88 20.36 6.38 -14.02
CA ALA A 88 19.39 6.91 -14.97
C ALA A 88 18.09 7.23 -14.24
N THR A 89 17.65 8.49 -14.31
CA THR A 89 16.39 8.97 -13.71
C THR A 89 15.24 9.01 -14.70
N THR A 90 15.54 8.78 -15.98
CA THR A 90 14.59 8.69 -17.08
C THR A 90 14.81 7.40 -17.85
N LEU A 91 13.71 6.86 -18.38
CA LEU A 91 13.73 5.70 -19.27
C LEU A 91 12.89 6.00 -20.49
N THR A 92 13.49 5.89 -21.66
CA THR A 92 12.94 6.08 -22.98
C THR A 92 13.02 4.75 -23.72
N ILE A 93 11.88 4.29 -24.22
CA ILE A 93 11.73 3.05 -24.96
C ILE A 93 10.93 3.30 -26.24
N ILE A 94 11.19 2.51 -27.28
CA ILE A 94 10.40 2.49 -28.50
C ILE A 94 9.45 1.29 -28.43
N HIS A 95 8.17 1.58 -28.19
CA HIS A 95 7.10 0.58 -28.14
C HIS A 95 6.49 0.41 -29.54
N PRO A 96 6.22 -0.82 -30.01
CA PRO A 96 5.71 -1.09 -31.37
C PRO A 96 4.40 -0.36 -31.70
N VAL A 97 3.53 -0.17 -30.71
CA VAL A 97 2.18 0.40 -30.88
C VAL A 97 2.10 1.84 -30.34
N ASN A 98 2.83 2.15 -29.27
CA ASN A 98 2.68 3.41 -28.53
C ASN A 98 3.74 4.44 -28.96
N GLY A 99 4.61 4.08 -29.92
CA GLY A 99 5.74 4.88 -30.35
C GLY A 99 6.77 5.05 -29.23
N THR A 100 7.42 6.20 -29.20
CA THR A 100 8.36 6.55 -28.12
C THR A 100 7.58 6.78 -26.82
N VAL A 101 7.93 5.99 -25.80
CA VAL A 101 7.42 6.10 -24.44
C VAL A 101 8.57 6.53 -23.53
N MET A 102 8.33 7.57 -22.73
CA MET A 102 9.29 8.10 -21.77
C MET A 102 8.70 8.09 -20.37
N TYR A 103 9.46 7.58 -19.41
CA TYR A 103 9.18 7.60 -17.99
C TYR A 103 10.06 8.64 -17.31
N THR A 104 9.45 9.50 -16.50
CA THR A 104 10.15 10.54 -15.75
C THR A 104 9.49 10.81 -14.41
N LEU A 105 10.30 11.15 -13.40
CA LEU A 105 9.84 11.55 -12.09
C LEU A 105 9.91 13.08 -11.96
N THR A 106 8.81 13.72 -11.62
CA THR A 106 8.82 15.17 -11.34
C THR A 106 9.49 15.46 -9.99
N GLY A 107 9.98 16.69 -9.80
CA GLY A 107 10.48 17.14 -8.48
C GLY A 107 9.42 17.11 -7.36
N SER A 108 8.13 17.02 -7.72
CA SER A 108 7.02 16.84 -6.77
C SER A 108 6.71 15.37 -6.44
N GLY A 109 7.51 14.42 -6.96
CA GLY A 109 7.33 12.99 -6.70
C GLY A 109 6.20 12.34 -7.49
N ILE A 110 5.79 12.93 -8.62
CA ILE A 110 4.76 12.38 -9.52
C ILE A 110 5.46 11.64 -10.64
N LEU A 111 5.11 10.36 -10.82
CA LEU A 111 5.59 9.57 -11.94
C LEU A 111 4.78 9.89 -13.19
N ARG A 112 5.46 10.27 -14.26
CA ARG A 112 4.87 10.57 -15.57
C ARG A 112 5.29 9.56 -16.61
N ARG A 113 4.32 9.21 -17.45
CA ARG A 113 4.52 8.49 -18.69
C ARG A 113 4.14 9.41 -19.84
N THR A 114 5.07 9.66 -20.75
CA THR A 114 4.81 10.40 -21.98
C THR A 114 4.89 9.44 -23.15
N ALA A 115 3.78 9.19 -23.84
CA ALA A 115 3.74 8.34 -25.02
C ALA A 115 3.21 9.12 -26.20
N SER A 116 3.93 9.12 -27.33
CA SER A 116 3.54 9.85 -28.53
C SER A 116 3.16 11.33 -28.27
N GLY A 117 3.90 12.00 -27.38
CA GLY A 117 3.69 13.40 -27.01
C GLY A 117 2.59 13.65 -25.96
N VAL A 118 1.80 12.64 -25.60
CA VAL A 118 0.77 12.76 -24.54
C VAL A 118 1.36 12.33 -23.20
N THR A 119 1.28 13.22 -22.21
CA THR A 119 1.79 12.96 -20.86
C THR A 119 0.65 12.60 -19.91
N THR A 120 0.79 11.48 -19.22
CA THR A 120 -0.15 10.98 -18.21
C THR A 120 0.58 10.78 -16.88
N ASP A 121 -0.02 11.25 -15.79
CA ASP A 121 0.46 10.96 -14.44
C ASP A 121 0.05 9.52 -14.08
N LEU A 122 1.04 8.66 -13.76
CA LEU A 122 0.82 7.27 -13.38
C LEU A 122 0.67 7.09 -11.87
N SER A 123 1.36 7.89 -11.07
CA SER A 123 1.20 7.89 -9.62
C SER A 123 -0.12 8.55 -9.22
N THR A 124 -0.87 7.91 -8.33
CA THR A 124 -2.15 8.44 -7.83
C THR A 124 -1.96 9.56 -6.80
N SER A 125 -3.04 10.19 -6.36
CA SER A 125 -3.01 11.25 -5.36
C SER A 125 -2.69 10.77 -3.94
N THR A 126 -2.72 9.46 -3.68
CA THR A 126 -2.50 8.88 -2.34
C THR A 126 -1.04 8.54 -2.07
N VAL A 127 -0.21 8.40 -3.11
CA VAL A 127 1.20 8.01 -3.00
C VAL A 127 2.11 8.97 -3.77
N THR A 128 3.38 9.03 -3.37
CA THR A 128 4.41 9.80 -4.06
C THR A 128 5.67 8.96 -4.22
N PHE A 129 6.40 9.18 -5.31
CA PHE A 129 7.69 8.56 -5.56
C PHE A 129 8.79 9.48 -5.06
N SER A 130 9.52 9.02 -4.05
CA SER A 130 10.71 9.69 -3.53
C SER A 130 11.95 9.42 -4.37
N ARG A 131 11.99 8.27 -5.06
CA ARG A 131 13.06 7.87 -5.97
C ARG A 131 12.50 7.01 -7.09
N LEU A 132 13.01 7.22 -8.30
CA LEU A 132 12.86 6.33 -9.43
C LEU A 132 14.15 6.35 -10.23
N ASN A 133 14.84 5.22 -10.25
CA ASN A 133 16.10 5.04 -10.94
C ASN A 133 16.03 3.79 -11.81
N PHE A 134 16.87 3.77 -12.85
CA PHE A 134 16.97 2.66 -13.78
C PHE A 134 18.43 2.22 -13.90
N CYS A 135 18.68 0.91 -13.76
CA CYS A 135 19.93 0.31 -14.24
C CYS A 135 19.70 -0.24 -15.63
N ILE A 136 20.45 0.22 -16.61
CA ILE A 136 20.29 -0.17 -18.02
C ILE A 136 21.57 -0.89 -18.44
N VAL A 137 21.43 -2.10 -18.98
CA VAL A 137 22.56 -2.92 -19.41
C VAL A 137 22.22 -3.60 -20.73
N GLY A 138 23.17 -3.61 -21.65
CA GLY A 138 23.04 -4.27 -22.94
C GLY A 138 22.11 -3.54 -23.90
N SER A 139 21.93 -2.22 -23.75
CA SER A 139 21.23 -1.40 -24.76
C SER A 139 22.15 -0.98 -25.91
N GLY A 140 23.46 -1.25 -25.80
CA GLY A 140 24.44 -1.02 -26.86
C GLY A 140 24.17 -1.86 -28.12
N THR A 141 24.39 -1.28 -29.30
CA THR A 141 24.12 -1.94 -30.59
C THR A 141 25.22 -2.92 -31.05
N VAL A 142 26.31 -3.06 -30.28
CA VAL A 142 27.55 -3.72 -30.74
C VAL A 142 28.00 -4.87 -29.82
N ASP A 143 27.42 -5.02 -28.63
CA ASP A 143 27.88 -5.99 -27.64
C ASP A 143 27.19 -7.36 -27.71
N GLY A 144 26.12 -7.48 -28.52
CA GLY A 144 25.32 -8.70 -28.66
C GLY A 144 24.62 -9.13 -27.37
N GLN A 145 24.52 -8.24 -26.37
CA GLN A 145 23.87 -8.53 -25.11
C GLN A 145 22.36 -8.32 -25.23
N GLN A 146 21.58 -9.13 -24.53
CA GLN A 146 20.15 -8.89 -24.44
C GLN A 146 19.90 -7.68 -23.52
N PRO A 147 19.20 -6.62 -24.00
CA PRO A 147 18.95 -5.44 -23.18
C PRO A 147 18.09 -5.79 -21.96
N ARG A 148 18.48 -5.27 -20.80
CA ARG A 148 17.72 -5.40 -19.55
C ARG A 148 17.71 -4.10 -18.78
N VAL A 149 16.59 -3.86 -18.11
CA VAL A 149 16.35 -2.69 -17.27
C VAL A 149 15.94 -3.14 -15.88
N ALA A 150 16.69 -2.74 -14.87
CA ALA A 150 16.26 -2.82 -13.48
C ALA A 150 15.62 -1.50 -13.06
N ILE A 151 14.41 -1.55 -12.54
CA ILE A 151 13.65 -0.41 -12.05
C ILE A 151 13.77 -0.37 -10.54
N LEU A 152 14.23 0.75 -9.99
CA LEU A 152 14.38 0.96 -8.55
C LEU A 152 13.49 2.11 -8.12
N ALA A 153 12.43 1.80 -7.38
CA ALA A 153 11.46 2.77 -6.92
C ALA A 153 11.44 2.84 -5.39
N SER A 154 11.28 4.05 -4.85
CA SER A 154 10.99 4.28 -3.43
C SER A 154 9.70 5.09 -3.34
N ILE A 155 8.66 4.48 -2.78
CA ILE A 155 7.29 5.01 -2.77
C ILE A 155 6.86 5.28 -1.34
N GLN A 156 6.16 6.40 -1.14
CA GLN A 156 5.70 6.87 0.15
C GLN A 156 4.21 7.21 0.12
N ASN A 157 3.53 7.14 1.26
CA ASN A 157 2.17 7.66 1.38
C ASN A 157 2.23 9.20 1.44
N LYS A 158 1.31 9.85 0.72
CA LYS A 158 1.23 11.32 0.66
C LYS A 158 0.62 11.93 1.92
N ALA A 159 -0.24 11.18 2.60
CA ALA A 159 -0.99 11.62 3.77
C ALA A 159 -0.99 10.54 4.85
N GLY A 160 -1.02 10.97 6.10
CA GLY A 160 -0.97 10.10 7.27
C GLY A 160 -0.15 10.75 8.39
N ARG A 161 -0.29 10.23 9.61
CA ARG A 161 0.55 10.67 10.75
C ARG A 161 1.97 10.10 10.68
N GLU A 162 2.10 8.92 10.07
CA GLU A 162 3.37 8.23 9.83
C GLU A 162 3.62 8.20 8.32
N ILE A 163 4.86 8.46 7.91
CA ILE A 163 5.31 8.30 6.53
C ILE A 163 5.93 6.92 6.42
N LEU A 164 5.22 6.02 5.73
CA LEU A 164 5.70 4.71 5.34
C LEU A 164 6.47 4.84 4.02
N THR A 165 7.61 4.17 3.93
CA THR A 165 8.43 4.13 2.71
C THR A 165 8.68 2.68 2.31
N PHE A 166 8.35 2.33 1.07
CA PHE A 166 8.57 1.00 0.52
C PHE A 166 9.53 1.12 -0.66
N ASN A 167 10.61 0.32 -0.61
CA ASN A 167 11.54 0.20 -1.72
C ASN A 167 11.12 -1.01 -2.55
N LEU A 168 10.87 -0.79 -3.83
CA LEU A 168 10.50 -1.84 -4.77
C LEU A 168 11.53 -1.89 -5.89
N GLU A 169 11.86 -3.10 -6.30
CA GLU A 169 12.79 -3.36 -7.39
C GLU A 169 12.25 -4.46 -8.28
N THR A 170 12.39 -4.29 -9.59
CA THR A 170 12.11 -5.34 -10.58
C THR A 170 13.09 -5.22 -11.73
N THR A 171 13.47 -6.35 -12.32
CA THR A 171 14.36 -6.39 -13.49
C THR A 171 13.65 -7.06 -14.65
N VAL A 172 13.72 -6.42 -15.82
CA VAL A 172 13.01 -6.85 -17.02
C VAL A 172 13.97 -6.86 -18.20
N THR A 173 14.01 -8.00 -18.89
CA THR A 173 14.68 -8.12 -20.19
C THR A 173 13.74 -7.64 -21.28
N SER A 174 14.25 -6.78 -22.16
CA SER A 174 13.57 -6.37 -23.38
C SER A 174 13.75 -7.43 -24.48
N ARG A 175 12.73 -7.56 -25.34
CA ARG A 175 12.79 -8.25 -26.62
C ARG A 175 12.32 -7.27 -27.70
N ASP A 176 13.23 -6.94 -28.61
CA ASP A 176 12.90 -6.11 -29.77
C ASP A 176 12.12 -6.94 -30.80
N ILE A 177 10.79 -6.85 -30.73
CA ILE A 177 9.89 -7.52 -31.67
C ILE A 177 9.86 -6.85 -33.05
N GLN A 178 10.40 -5.63 -33.24
CA GLN A 178 10.43 -5.04 -34.58
C GLN A 178 11.50 -5.69 -35.47
N SER A 179 12.60 -6.16 -34.87
CA SER A 179 13.64 -6.90 -35.59
C SER A 179 13.20 -8.26 -36.16
N GLU A 180 12.06 -8.81 -35.71
CA GLU A 180 11.50 -10.08 -36.20
C GLU A 180 10.65 -9.92 -37.48
N PHE A 181 10.18 -8.71 -37.80
CA PHE A 181 9.32 -8.46 -38.99
C PHE A 181 10.08 -7.92 -40.21
N GLU A 182 11.39 -7.68 -40.11
CA GLU A 182 12.24 -7.20 -41.21
C GLU A 182 13.07 -8.32 -41.87
N GLN A 183 12.76 -9.60 -41.63
CA GLN A 183 13.38 -10.77 -42.30
C GLN A 183 12.43 -11.46 -43.29
#